data_AF-A0A0A9W371-F1
#
_entry.id   AF-A0A0A9W371-F1
#
_cell.length_a   1.000
_cell.length_b   1.000
_cell.length_c   1.000
_cell.angle_alpha   90.00
_cell.angle_beta   90.00
_cell.angle_gamma   90.00
#
_symmetry.space_group_name_H-M   'P 1'
#
loop_
_entity.id
_entity.type
_entity.pdbx_description
1 polymer ?
#
loop_
_entity_poly.entity_id
_entity_poly.type
_entity_poly.pdbx_seq_one_letter_code
_entity_poly.pdbx_strand_id
1 'polypeptide(L)'
;LRNSLETTGHPDYGISGRTINQVYDVPSAADYVTNTVADFTGVWHNGKVINGSLRAPHVRWSHDHFGQGIGSTSVLLLLQADDASRVIPIEFDDYFENAIGTFSASSAKTEPIVRGGNMKYTVISSSWIYGKSVTWYPFAGHLRVIPLNPWEQYYSDMRILMDDFVIQEKDDCRAVIISTNYVYPFVRYIVTVDVVIEFHASGTGGAMTHVRTKRGSFIFLFVFCGLFQPHVSS
;
A
#
# COMPACT_ATOMS: atom_id res chain seq x y z
N LEU A 1 1.26 25.26 -2.63
CA LEU A 1 0.12 24.85 -3.47
C LEU A 1 0.69 24.17 -4.72
N ARG A 2 0.94 22.85 -4.65
CA ARG A 2 1.45 22.10 -5.80
C ARG A 2 0.30 21.97 -6.81
N ASN A 3 0.56 22.32 -8.07
CA ASN A 3 -0.37 22.18 -9.18
C ASN A 3 -0.78 20.70 -9.29
N SER A 4 -2.03 20.41 -8.94
CA SER A 4 -2.66 19.10 -9.05
C SER A 4 -3.04 18.82 -10.50
N LEU A 5 -2.04 18.65 -11.37
CA LEU A 5 -2.30 17.93 -12.62
C LEU A 5 -2.75 16.52 -12.23
N GLU A 6 -3.93 16.13 -12.68
CA GLU A 6 -4.52 14.82 -12.45
C GLU A 6 -3.62 13.75 -13.08
N THR A 7 -2.65 13.23 -12.33
CA THR A 7 -1.85 12.07 -12.72
C THR A 7 -2.66 10.82 -12.44
N THR A 8 -3.65 10.54 -13.30
CA THR A 8 -4.30 9.22 -13.39
C THR A 8 -3.77 8.53 -14.63
N GLY A 9 -3.67 7.19 -14.66
CA GLY A 9 -3.28 6.42 -15.84
C GLY A 9 -4.30 6.46 -17.00
N HIS A 10 -5.15 7.48 -17.06
CA HIS A 10 -6.07 7.72 -18.15
C HIS A 10 -5.30 8.22 -19.37
N PRO A 11 -5.54 7.69 -20.58
CA PRO A 11 -4.81 8.08 -21.80
C PRO A 11 -4.88 9.57 -22.17
N ASP A 12 -5.78 10.35 -21.57
CA ASP A 12 -5.89 11.81 -21.75
C ASP A 12 -4.92 12.61 -20.85
N TYR A 13 -4.32 11.98 -19.84
CA TYR A 13 -3.41 12.62 -18.89
C TYR A 13 -2.13 11.79 -18.78
N GLY A 14 -1.10 12.21 -19.50
CA GLY A 14 0.12 11.43 -19.75
C GLY A 14 0.77 10.82 -18.50
N ILE A 15 1.23 9.57 -18.65
CA ILE A 15 1.92 8.80 -17.63
C ILE A 15 3.40 9.21 -17.61
N SER A 16 3.80 10.07 -16.68
CA SER A 16 5.20 10.15 -16.24
C SER A 16 5.30 9.74 -14.77
N GLY A 17 4.82 8.54 -14.45
CA GLY A 17 4.92 7.97 -13.11
C GLY A 17 6.36 7.55 -12.80
N ARG A 18 6.78 7.73 -11.54
CA ARG A 18 8.05 7.19 -11.05
C ARG A 18 8.02 5.66 -11.12
N THR A 19 9.11 5.04 -11.52
CA THR A 19 9.27 3.58 -11.48
C THR A 19 9.72 3.10 -10.10
N ILE A 20 9.62 1.80 -9.83
CA ILE A 20 10.07 1.19 -8.56
C ILE A 20 11.54 1.51 -8.21
N ASN A 21 12.37 1.75 -9.22
CA ASN A 21 13.79 2.11 -9.05
C ASN A 21 14.02 3.57 -8.66
N GLN A 22 12.98 4.40 -8.72
CA GLN A 22 13.02 5.83 -8.43
C GLN A 22 12.37 6.17 -7.08
N VAL A 23 12.23 5.17 -6.20
CA VAL A 23 11.79 5.33 -4.82
C VAL A 23 13.02 5.40 -3.92
N TYR A 24 13.25 6.56 -3.32
CA TYR A 24 14.45 6.86 -2.51
C TYR A 24 14.17 7.68 -1.24
N ASP A 25 12.97 8.24 -1.10
CA ASP A 25 12.50 9.04 0.04
C ASP A 25 10.96 8.93 0.17
N VAL A 26 10.37 9.52 1.22
CA VAL A 26 8.92 9.45 1.44
C VAL A 26 8.11 10.12 0.32
N PRO A 27 8.46 11.32 -0.18
CA PRO A 27 7.76 11.93 -1.31
C PRO A 27 7.77 11.06 -2.58
N SER A 28 8.92 10.48 -2.93
CA SER A 28 9.06 9.60 -4.09
C SER A 28 8.28 8.29 -3.95
N ALA A 29 8.18 7.76 -2.73
CA ALA A 29 7.35 6.61 -2.42
C ALA A 29 5.86 6.92 -2.59
N ALA A 30 5.38 8.06 -2.06
CA ALA A 30 4.00 8.50 -2.23
C ALA A 30 3.64 8.70 -3.71
N ASP A 31 4.53 9.34 -4.48
CA ASP A 31 4.38 9.50 -5.94
C ASP A 31 4.31 8.13 -6.65
N TYR A 32 5.17 7.17 -6.28
CA TYR A 32 5.16 5.83 -6.86
C TYR A 32 3.88 5.07 -6.52
N VAL A 33 3.44 5.12 -5.27
CA VAL A 33 2.22 4.45 -4.83
C VAL A 33 1.01 5.00 -5.57
N THR A 34 0.84 6.32 -5.58
CA THR A 34 -0.32 6.97 -6.23
C THR A 34 -0.33 6.75 -7.75
N ASN A 35 0.80 6.88 -8.42
CA ASN A 35 0.86 6.85 -9.89
C ASN A 35 1.12 5.46 -10.49
N THR A 36 1.46 4.45 -9.68
CA THR A 36 1.81 3.12 -10.20
C THR A 36 1.15 1.97 -9.44
N VAL A 37 1.07 2.04 -8.10
CA VAL A 37 0.44 0.98 -7.31
C VAL A 37 -1.08 1.14 -7.25
N ALA A 38 -1.54 2.37 -7.06
CA ALA A 38 -2.95 2.73 -6.99
C ALA A 38 -3.57 2.89 -8.39
N ASP A 39 -2.73 3.07 -9.40
CA ASP A 39 -3.14 3.25 -10.78
C ASP A 39 -3.52 1.91 -11.43
N PHE A 40 -4.58 1.92 -12.22
CA PHE A 40 -5.10 0.74 -12.89
C PHE A 40 -5.45 1.07 -14.34
N THR A 41 -5.20 0.12 -15.25
CA THR A 41 -5.55 0.30 -16.66
C THR A 41 -7.04 0.10 -16.87
N GLY A 42 -7.68 1.12 -17.43
CA GLY A 42 -9.10 1.14 -17.74
C GLY A 42 -9.48 0.94 -19.19
N VAL A 43 -8.49 0.82 -20.10
CA VAL A 43 -8.70 0.93 -21.55
C VAL A 43 -7.88 -0.16 -22.25
N TRP A 44 -8.51 -0.85 -23.20
CA TRP A 44 -7.85 -1.76 -24.13
C TRP A 44 -6.88 -1.01 -25.05
N HIS A 45 -5.93 -1.72 -25.66
CA HIS A 45 -5.01 -1.14 -26.66
C HIS A 45 -5.69 -0.44 -27.84
N ASN A 46 -6.97 -0.74 -28.10
CA ASN A 46 -7.77 -0.11 -29.15
C ASN A 46 -8.57 1.12 -28.67
N GLY A 47 -8.30 1.64 -27.47
CA GLY A 47 -8.98 2.82 -26.91
C GLY A 47 -10.35 2.56 -26.31
N LYS A 48 -10.85 1.31 -26.30
CA LYS A 48 -12.14 0.97 -25.69
C LYS A 48 -12.00 0.75 -24.19
N VAL A 49 -12.92 1.30 -23.40
CA VAL A 49 -12.97 1.07 -21.95
C VAL A 49 -13.19 -0.42 -21.67
N ILE A 50 -12.40 -0.97 -20.74
CA ILE A 50 -12.58 -2.32 -20.24
C ILE A 50 -13.67 -2.28 -19.18
N ASN A 51 -14.86 -2.71 -19.55
CA ASN A 51 -15.98 -2.79 -18.61
C ASN A 51 -15.81 -3.98 -17.68
N GLY A 52 -16.23 -3.79 -16.42
CA GLY A 52 -16.43 -4.88 -15.49
C GLY A 52 -17.58 -5.81 -15.92
N SER A 53 -17.78 -6.89 -15.17
CA SER A 53 -18.94 -7.76 -15.38
C SER A 53 -20.22 -7.11 -14.83
N LEU A 54 -21.40 -7.62 -15.23
CA LEU A 54 -22.70 -7.21 -14.64
C LEU A 54 -22.71 -7.32 -13.10
N ARG A 55 -21.92 -8.22 -12.51
CA ARG A 55 -21.82 -8.42 -11.05
C ARG A 55 -20.83 -7.47 -10.38
N ALA A 56 -19.95 -6.85 -11.14
CA ALA A 56 -18.90 -5.96 -10.63
C ALA A 56 -18.56 -4.92 -11.71
N PRO A 57 -19.46 -3.94 -11.95
CA PRO A 57 -19.37 -3.04 -13.11
C PRO A 57 -18.23 -2.03 -13.02
N HIS A 58 -17.78 -1.69 -11.82
CA HIS A 58 -16.74 -0.67 -11.56
C HIS A 58 -15.36 -1.27 -11.27
N VAL A 59 -15.10 -2.50 -11.69
CA VAL A 59 -13.79 -3.13 -11.47
C VAL A 59 -12.82 -2.79 -12.59
N ARG A 60 -11.59 -2.44 -12.22
CA ARG A 60 -10.48 -2.21 -13.15
C ARG A 60 -9.55 -3.42 -13.23
N TRP A 61 -8.93 -3.58 -14.39
CA TRP A 61 -8.04 -4.69 -14.69
C TRP A 61 -6.59 -4.29 -14.43
N SER A 62 -5.73 -5.27 -14.09
CA SER A 62 -4.29 -5.05 -14.02
C SER A 62 -3.75 -4.60 -15.37
N HIS A 63 -2.53 -4.05 -15.39
CA HIS A 63 -1.88 -3.51 -16.59
C HIS A 63 -1.71 -4.51 -17.74
N ASP A 64 -1.70 -5.80 -17.43
CA ASP A 64 -1.70 -6.88 -18.42
C ASP A 64 -3.09 -7.19 -19.01
N HIS A 65 -4.14 -6.53 -18.52
CA HIS A 65 -5.55 -6.72 -18.88
C HIS A 65 -6.12 -8.12 -18.63
N PHE A 66 -5.40 -8.99 -17.92
CA PHE A 66 -5.82 -10.37 -17.64
C PHE A 66 -6.14 -10.62 -16.16
N GLY A 67 -5.60 -9.81 -15.26
CA GLY A 67 -5.86 -9.88 -13.83
C GLY A 67 -6.91 -8.89 -13.37
N GLN A 68 -7.64 -9.26 -12.33
CA GLN A 68 -8.65 -8.43 -11.70
C GLN A 68 -8.34 -8.34 -10.19
N GLY A 69 -8.22 -7.12 -9.66
CA GLY A 69 -8.07 -6.92 -8.22
C GLY A 69 -9.33 -7.37 -7.47
N ILE A 70 -9.16 -8.11 -6.36
CA ILE A 70 -10.30 -8.62 -5.57
C ILE A 70 -10.22 -8.23 -4.09
N GLY A 71 -11.39 -8.00 -3.49
CA GLY A 71 -11.53 -7.65 -2.09
C GLY A 71 -11.04 -6.24 -1.79
N SER A 72 -9.90 -6.15 -1.12
CA SER A 72 -9.31 -4.90 -0.65
C SER A 72 -7.79 -4.95 -0.74
N THR A 73 -7.19 -3.76 -0.76
CA THR A 73 -5.76 -3.59 -0.54
C THR A 73 -5.52 -3.32 0.94
N SER A 74 -4.57 -4.03 1.54
CA SER A 74 -4.09 -3.72 2.89
C SER A 74 -2.82 -2.88 2.80
N VAL A 75 -2.83 -1.73 3.46
CA VAL A 75 -1.65 -0.88 3.65
C VAL A 75 -1.24 -0.97 5.11
N LEU A 76 0.00 -1.37 5.34
CA LEU A 76 0.59 -1.52 6.64
C LEU A 76 1.73 -0.52 6.78
N LEU A 77 1.64 0.37 7.76
CA LEU A 77 2.70 1.33 8.09
C LEU A 77 3.46 0.82 9.31
N LEU A 78 4.76 0.66 9.16
CA LEU A 78 5.66 0.31 10.24
C LEU A 78 6.39 1.58 10.68
N LEU A 79 5.98 2.09 11.84
CA LEU A 79 6.52 3.31 12.44
C LEU A 79 7.42 2.95 13.62
N GLN A 80 8.48 3.73 13.79
CA GLN A 80 9.35 3.65 14.95
C GLN A 80 8.87 4.65 16.00
N ALA A 81 8.92 4.27 17.28
CA ALA A 81 8.57 5.18 18.37
C ALA A 81 9.71 6.16 18.64
N ASP A 82 9.37 7.41 19.01
CA ASP A 82 10.34 8.49 19.21
C ASP A 82 11.26 8.23 20.42
N ASP A 83 10.80 7.42 21.38
CA ASP A 83 11.54 6.97 22.55
C ASP A 83 12.54 5.84 22.26
N ALA A 84 12.57 5.35 21.02
CA ALA A 84 13.64 4.48 20.50
C ALA A 84 14.97 5.23 20.29
N SER A 85 15.12 6.37 20.95
CA SER A 85 16.24 7.28 20.83
C SER A 85 17.52 6.57 21.24
N ARG A 86 18.50 6.58 20.34
CA ARG A 86 19.87 6.23 20.70
C ARG A 86 20.49 7.42 21.41
N VAL A 87 21.38 7.12 22.35
CA VAL A 87 22.20 8.14 23.00
C VAL A 87 22.98 8.89 21.91
N ILE A 88 22.71 10.19 21.80
CA ILE A 88 23.46 11.10 20.95
C ILE A 88 24.84 11.27 21.60
N PRO A 89 25.95 11.09 20.86
CA PRO A 89 27.26 11.36 21.42
C PRO A 89 27.34 12.82 21.89
N ILE A 90 28.03 13.05 23.01
CA ILE A 90 28.07 14.37 23.68
C ILE A 90 28.64 15.47 22.78
N GLU A 91 29.41 15.10 21.76
CA GLU A 91 29.95 16.04 20.77
C GLU A 91 28.88 16.59 19.82
N PHE A 92 27.70 15.99 19.79
CA PHE A 92 26.62 16.28 18.85
C PHE A 92 25.28 16.62 19.52
N ASP A 93 25.22 16.65 20.85
CA ASP A 93 24.00 16.90 21.61
C ASP A 93 23.46 18.34 21.42
N ASP A 94 24.34 19.30 21.19
CA ASP A 94 24.00 20.68 20.82
C ASP A 94 23.37 20.81 19.42
N TYR A 95 23.56 19.81 18.54
CA TYR A 95 23.14 19.86 17.14
C TYR A 95 21.90 19.03 16.84
N PHE A 96 21.67 17.96 17.59
CA PHE A 96 20.58 17.03 17.34
C PHE A 96 19.78 16.80 18.61
N GLU A 97 18.46 16.96 18.51
CA GLU A 97 17.55 16.69 19.62
C GLU A 97 17.26 15.19 19.77
N ASN A 98 17.24 14.47 18.65
CA ASN A 98 16.87 13.05 18.60
C ASN A 98 17.77 12.28 17.62
N ALA A 99 18.13 11.03 17.96
CA ALA A 99 18.78 10.09 17.05
C ALA A 99 17.99 8.80 17.00
N ILE A 100 17.51 8.44 15.81
CA ILE A 100 16.64 7.27 15.63
C ILE A 100 17.42 6.21 14.88
N GLY A 101 17.61 5.08 15.55
CA GLY A 101 18.42 3.98 15.05
C GLY A 101 17.69 3.11 14.02
N THR A 102 18.32 1.98 13.70
CA THR A 102 17.72 0.89 12.91
C THR A 102 16.45 0.37 13.57
N PHE A 103 15.48 -0.04 12.75
CA PHE A 103 14.22 -0.61 13.22
C PHE A 103 14.43 -1.88 14.07
N SER A 104 13.70 -1.99 15.17
CA SER A 104 13.49 -3.25 15.89
C SER A 104 12.02 -3.43 16.25
N ALA A 105 11.57 -4.69 16.38
CA ALA A 105 10.18 -4.96 16.75
C ALA A 105 9.81 -4.43 18.15
N SER A 106 10.79 -4.31 19.05
CA SER A 106 10.59 -3.73 20.39
C SER A 106 10.47 -2.21 20.38
N SER A 107 10.92 -1.54 19.31
CA SER A 107 10.88 -0.09 19.15
C SER A 107 9.74 0.37 18.22
N ALA A 108 8.79 -0.52 17.91
CA ALA A 108 7.67 -0.18 17.05
C ALA A 108 6.67 0.72 17.79
N LYS A 109 6.24 1.80 17.15
CA LYS A 109 5.14 2.63 17.64
C LYS A 109 3.86 1.81 17.61
N THR A 110 3.13 1.74 18.73
CA THR A 110 1.92 0.90 18.84
C THR A 110 0.66 1.70 19.12
N GLU A 111 0.82 2.97 19.53
CA GLU A 111 -0.25 3.90 19.80
C GLU A 111 -1.06 4.16 18.51
N PRO A 112 -2.40 4.29 18.59
CA PRO A 112 -3.21 4.61 17.43
C PRO A 112 -2.79 5.93 16.77
N ILE A 113 -2.84 5.97 15.43
CA ILE A 113 -2.51 7.16 14.63
C ILE A 113 -3.68 7.54 13.72
N VAL A 114 -3.64 8.76 13.20
CA VAL A 114 -4.65 9.28 12.25
C VAL A 114 -3.96 9.67 10.93
N ARG A 115 -4.14 8.85 9.89
CA ARG A 115 -3.62 9.02 8.53
C ARG A 115 -4.59 8.45 7.51
N GLY A 116 -5.27 9.30 6.74
CA GLY A 116 -6.38 8.90 5.88
C GLY A 116 -7.51 8.17 6.65
N GLY A 117 -7.58 8.37 7.97
CA GLY A 117 -8.44 7.66 8.91
C GLY A 117 -7.70 7.13 10.14
N ASN A 118 -8.45 6.60 11.11
CA ASN A 118 -7.89 6.01 12.33
C ASN A 118 -7.27 4.64 12.03
N MET A 119 -5.97 4.51 12.30
CA MET A 119 -5.21 3.27 12.11
C MET A 119 -4.72 2.75 13.47
N LYS A 120 -4.93 1.45 13.70
CA LYS A 120 -4.47 0.76 14.92
C LYS A 120 -3.33 -0.18 14.56
N TYR A 121 -2.37 -0.30 15.47
CA TYR A 121 -1.34 -1.32 15.35
C TYR A 121 -1.98 -2.71 15.36
N THR A 122 -1.71 -3.48 14.32
CA THR A 122 -2.30 -4.80 14.08
C THR A 122 -1.22 -5.77 13.67
N VAL A 123 -1.20 -6.96 14.28
CA VAL A 123 -0.35 -8.08 13.88
C VAL A 123 -1.15 -8.94 12.91
N ILE A 124 -0.78 -8.95 11.63
CA ILE A 124 -1.49 -9.74 10.60
C ILE A 124 -1.06 -11.20 10.66
N SER A 125 0.24 -11.44 10.82
CA SER A 125 0.79 -12.80 10.92
C SER A 125 2.13 -12.80 11.63
N SER A 126 2.60 -14.00 12.03
CA SER A 126 3.96 -14.22 12.54
C SER A 126 5.02 -14.30 11.43
N SER A 127 4.63 -14.12 10.16
CA SER A 127 5.57 -14.13 9.04
C SER A 127 6.30 -12.78 8.91
N TRP A 128 7.46 -12.84 8.26
CA TRP A 128 8.31 -11.69 8.00
C TRP A 128 8.47 -11.49 6.50
N ILE A 129 8.69 -10.24 6.09
CA ILE A 129 8.96 -9.85 4.71
C ILE A 129 10.24 -9.04 4.66
N TYR A 130 11.04 -9.23 3.62
CA TYR A 130 12.27 -8.47 3.46
C TYR A 130 12.12 -7.36 2.42
N GLY A 131 12.76 -6.22 2.67
CA GLY A 131 12.82 -5.11 1.72
C GLY A 131 13.96 -5.26 0.71
N LYS A 132 14.20 -4.21 -0.08
CA LYS A 132 15.24 -4.18 -1.13
C LYS A 132 16.65 -4.40 -0.56
N SER A 133 16.91 -3.89 0.64
CA SER A 133 18.15 -4.07 1.39
C SER A 133 18.31 -5.45 2.04
N VAL A 134 17.32 -6.34 1.90
CA VAL A 134 17.24 -7.64 2.62
C VAL A 134 17.00 -7.47 4.12
N THR A 135 16.68 -6.26 4.59
CA THR A 135 16.22 -6.03 5.97
C THR A 135 14.85 -6.65 6.17
N TRP A 136 14.68 -7.36 7.28
CA TRP A 136 13.44 -8.07 7.61
C TRP A 136 12.49 -7.21 8.43
N TYR A 137 11.23 -7.21 8.04
CA TYR A 137 10.14 -6.50 8.68
C TYR A 137 9.01 -7.48 9.05
N PRO A 138 8.39 -7.32 10.23
CA PRO A 138 7.24 -8.15 10.60
C PRO A 138 6.02 -7.77 9.76
N PHE A 139 5.12 -8.72 9.50
CA PHE A 139 3.76 -8.44 9.02
C PHE A 139 2.88 -7.89 10.16
N ALA A 140 3.34 -6.80 10.77
CA ALA A 140 2.65 -6.06 11.82
C ALA A 140 2.90 -4.54 11.67
N GLY A 141 1.95 -3.72 12.09
CA GLY A 141 2.02 -2.27 11.93
C GLY A 141 0.64 -1.62 11.96
N HIS A 142 0.57 -0.32 11.71
CA HIS A 142 -0.69 0.40 11.59
C HIS A 142 -1.38 0.01 10.28
N LEU A 143 -2.53 -0.65 10.39
CA LEU A 143 -3.23 -1.25 9.25
C LEU A 143 -4.36 -0.34 8.77
N ARG A 144 -4.40 -0.11 7.45
CA ARG A 144 -5.53 0.46 6.71
C ARG A 144 -5.95 -0.53 5.63
N VAL A 145 -7.25 -0.82 5.57
CA VAL A 145 -7.83 -1.68 4.53
C VAL A 145 -8.68 -0.81 3.63
N ILE A 146 -8.34 -0.76 2.35
CA ILE A 146 -9.01 0.09 1.35
C ILE A 146 -9.74 -0.83 0.35
N PRO A 147 -11.08 -0.77 0.26
CA PRO A 147 -11.84 -1.52 -0.74
C PRO A 147 -11.39 -1.17 -2.17
N LEU A 148 -11.29 -2.16 -3.05
CA LEU A 148 -10.88 -1.93 -4.45
C LEU A 148 -12.03 -1.45 -5.36
N ASN A 149 -13.28 -1.51 -4.88
CA ASN A 149 -14.48 -1.22 -5.66
C ASN A 149 -15.42 -0.32 -4.83
N PRO A 150 -15.86 0.85 -5.36
CA PRO A 150 -15.52 1.43 -6.67
C PRO A 150 -14.06 1.92 -6.75
N TRP A 151 -13.47 1.84 -7.95
CA TRP A 151 -12.05 2.17 -8.14
C TRP A 151 -11.74 3.65 -7.88
N GLU A 152 -12.70 4.54 -8.17
CA GLU A 152 -12.58 5.98 -7.94
C GLU A 152 -12.34 6.27 -6.46
N GLN A 153 -13.07 5.56 -5.60
CA GLN A 153 -12.92 5.66 -4.15
C GLN A 153 -11.59 5.07 -3.70
N TYR A 154 -11.20 3.92 -4.23
CA TYR A 154 -9.91 3.30 -3.93
C TYR A 154 -8.74 4.26 -4.24
N TYR A 155 -8.74 4.85 -5.44
CA TYR A 155 -7.70 5.78 -5.87
C TYR A 155 -7.67 7.03 -4.98
N SER A 156 -8.85 7.59 -4.67
CA SER A 156 -8.99 8.76 -3.81
C SER A 156 -8.50 8.48 -2.38
N ASP A 157 -8.89 7.35 -1.79
CA ASP A 157 -8.49 6.94 -0.45
C ASP A 157 -6.98 6.69 -0.36
N MET A 158 -6.40 6.04 -1.38
CA MET A 158 -4.96 5.80 -1.44
C MET A 158 -4.19 7.11 -1.58
N ARG A 159 -4.69 8.05 -2.39
CA ARG A 159 -4.09 9.37 -2.54
C ARG A 159 -4.12 10.17 -1.23
N ILE A 160 -5.27 10.22 -0.55
CA ILE A 160 -5.39 10.88 0.75
C ILE A 160 -4.42 10.26 1.76
N LEU A 161 -4.32 8.93 1.80
CA LEU A 161 -3.38 8.24 2.70
C LEU A 161 -1.92 8.61 2.40
N MET A 162 -1.53 8.67 1.12
CA MET A 162 -0.17 9.01 0.72
C MET A 162 0.16 10.50 0.91
N ASP A 163 -0.80 11.39 0.69
CA ASP A 163 -0.65 12.83 0.97
C ASP A 163 -0.45 13.06 2.48
N ASP A 164 -1.25 12.42 3.33
CA ASP A 164 -1.09 12.45 4.79
C ASP A 164 0.26 11.84 5.22
N PHE A 165 0.70 10.78 4.54
CA PHE A 165 1.99 10.13 4.80
C PHE A 165 3.17 11.08 4.54
N VAL A 166 3.10 11.90 3.49
CA VAL A 166 4.12 12.92 3.18
C VAL A 166 4.10 14.06 4.19
N ILE A 167 2.92 14.51 4.63
CA ILE A 167 2.81 15.60 5.62
C ILE A 167 3.36 15.16 6.98
N GLN A 168 3.13 13.90 7.35
CA GLN A 168 3.57 13.32 8.63
C GLN A 168 4.88 12.53 8.49
N GLU A 169 5.77 12.95 7.58
CA GLU A 169 7.10 12.33 7.35
C GLU A 169 7.95 12.28 8.64
N LYS A 170 7.65 13.13 9.63
CA LYS A 170 8.35 13.18 10.93
C LYS A 170 8.19 11.94 11.82
N ASP A 171 7.17 11.10 11.65
CA ASP A 171 6.96 9.93 12.55
C ASP A 171 7.82 8.70 12.19
N ASP A 172 9.07 8.90 11.76
CA ASP A 172 10.06 7.86 11.43
C ASP A 172 9.50 6.53 10.91
N CYS A 173 8.87 6.60 9.73
CA CYS A 173 8.45 5.39 9.04
C CYS A 173 9.67 4.57 8.61
N ARG A 174 9.60 3.25 8.82
CA ARG A 174 10.66 2.30 8.46
C ARG A 174 10.28 1.39 7.31
N ALA A 175 9.00 1.04 7.22
CA ALA A 175 8.49 0.31 6.08
C ALA A 175 7.01 0.61 5.82
N VAL A 176 6.63 0.57 4.55
CA VAL A 176 5.25 0.55 4.08
C VAL A 176 5.07 -0.74 3.29
N ILE A 177 4.11 -1.56 3.69
CA ILE A 177 3.78 -2.82 3.02
C ILE A 177 2.37 -2.69 2.46
N ILE A 178 2.25 -2.79 1.14
CA ILE A 178 0.98 -2.73 0.42
C ILE A 178 0.72 -4.09 -0.21
N SER A 179 -0.33 -4.78 0.24
CA SER A 179 -0.70 -6.10 -0.27
C SER A 179 -2.03 -6.07 -0.99
N THR A 180 -2.05 -6.57 -2.21
CA THR A 180 -3.25 -6.64 -3.06
C THR A 180 -3.36 -8.03 -3.68
N ASN A 181 -4.58 -8.56 -3.72
CA ASN A 181 -4.86 -9.85 -4.36
C ASN A 181 -5.43 -9.65 -5.76
N TYR A 182 -4.91 -10.41 -6.71
CA TYR A 182 -5.34 -10.45 -8.10
C TYR A 182 -5.85 -11.84 -8.45
N VAL A 183 -7.02 -11.90 -9.07
CA VAL A 183 -7.54 -13.12 -9.71
C VAL A 183 -7.25 -13.04 -11.19
N TYR A 184 -6.69 -14.11 -11.74
CA TYR A 184 -6.52 -14.27 -13.18
C TYR A 184 -7.55 -15.28 -13.70
N PRO A 185 -8.68 -14.82 -14.28
CA PRO A 185 -9.81 -15.70 -14.60
C PRO A 185 -9.48 -16.74 -15.66
N PHE A 186 -8.63 -16.39 -16.64
CA PHE A 186 -8.30 -17.24 -17.79
C PHE A 186 -7.45 -18.46 -17.42
N VAL A 187 -6.59 -18.30 -16.43
CA VAL A 187 -5.60 -19.30 -16.00
C VAL A 187 -5.89 -19.85 -14.60
N ARG A 188 -6.99 -19.39 -13.98
CA ARG A 188 -7.52 -19.93 -12.73
C ARG A 188 -6.44 -20.00 -11.64
N TYR A 189 -5.84 -18.87 -11.30
CA TYR A 189 -5.01 -18.75 -10.10
C TYR A 189 -5.17 -17.38 -9.44
N ILE A 190 -4.80 -17.32 -8.16
CA ILE A 190 -4.76 -16.10 -7.36
C ILE A 190 -3.30 -15.73 -7.13
N VAL A 191 -2.99 -14.46 -7.36
CA VAL A 191 -1.68 -13.86 -7.08
C VAL A 191 -1.86 -12.86 -5.96
N THR A 192 -1.02 -12.95 -4.94
CA THR A 192 -0.85 -11.90 -3.94
C THR A 192 0.41 -11.13 -4.33
N VAL A 193 0.26 -9.82 -4.49
CA VAL A 193 1.36 -8.90 -4.77
C VAL A 193 1.57 -8.06 -3.52
N ASP A 194 2.78 -8.15 -2.94
CA ASP A 194 3.21 -7.33 -1.82
C ASP A 194 4.25 -6.32 -2.31
N VAL A 195 3.93 -5.04 -2.26
CA VAL A 195 4.89 -3.95 -2.49
C VAL A 195 5.45 -3.52 -1.15
N VAL A 196 6.76 -3.63 -0.97
CA VAL A 196 7.49 -3.25 0.24
C VAL A 196 8.34 -2.04 -0.07
N ILE A 197 8.07 -0.94 0.62
CA ILE A 197 8.86 0.28 0.56
C ILE A 197 9.55 0.42 1.90
N GLU A 198 10.88 0.42 1.91
CA GLU A 198 11.71 0.57 3.10
C GLU A 198 12.32 1.97 3.16
N PHE A 199 12.47 2.49 4.38
CA PHE A 199 13.14 3.74 4.69
C PHE A 199 14.21 3.47 5.76
N HIS A 200 15.46 3.72 5.39
CA HIS A 200 16.61 3.48 6.25
C HIS A 200 16.85 4.65 7.19
N ALA A 201 17.45 4.36 8.35
CA ALA A 201 17.89 5.38 9.30
C ALA A 201 18.93 6.36 8.69
N SER A 202 19.57 5.99 7.58
CA SER A 202 20.46 6.88 6.80
C SER A 202 19.71 7.95 6.00
N GLY A 203 18.37 7.92 5.94
CA GLY A 203 17.56 8.84 5.14
C GLY A 203 17.35 8.40 3.68
N THR A 204 17.83 7.22 3.30
CA THR A 204 17.62 6.63 1.98
C THR A 204 16.52 5.58 2.01
N GLY A 205 15.76 5.44 0.93
CA GLY A 205 14.71 4.44 0.79
C GLY A 205 14.89 3.53 -0.41
N GLY A 206 14.00 2.54 -0.52
CA GLY A 206 13.95 1.62 -1.65
C GLY A 206 12.64 0.88 -1.70
N ALA A 207 12.21 0.47 -2.90
CA ALA A 207 11.01 -0.35 -3.09
C ALA A 207 11.35 -1.71 -3.70
N MET A 208 10.61 -2.73 -3.30
CA MET A 208 10.68 -4.09 -3.83
C MET A 208 9.27 -4.69 -3.92
N THR A 209 9.05 -5.57 -4.89
CA THR A 209 7.78 -6.30 -5.03
C THR A 209 8.01 -7.79 -4.82
N HIS A 210 7.17 -8.41 -3.99
CA HIS A 210 7.07 -9.85 -3.81
C HIS A 210 5.79 -10.35 -4.48
N VAL A 211 5.92 -11.38 -5.31
CA VAL A 211 4.78 -11.97 -6.01
C VAL A 211 4.62 -13.41 -5.54
N ARG A 212 3.49 -13.71 -4.90
CA ARG A 212 3.17 -15.04 -4.39
C ARG A 212 2.00 -15.61 -5.18
N THR A 213 2.21 -16.75 -5.82
CA THR A 213 1.15 -17.46 -6.54
C THR A 213 0.61 -18.59 -5.68
N LYS A 214 -0.71 -18.61 -5.42
CA LYS A 214 -1.38 -19.81 -4.91
C LYS A 214 -2.03 -20.54 -6.08
N ARG A 215 -1.46 -21.70 -6.45
CA ARG A 215 -2.14 -22.70 -7.29
C ARG A 215 -3.05 -23.52 -6.39
N GLY A 216 -4.37 -23.39 -6.55
CA GLY A 216 -5.34 -24.14 -5.77
C GLY A 216 -6.51 -24.61 -6.64
N SER A 217 -6.81 -25.90 -6.58
CA SER A 217 -8.03 -26.52 -7.12
C SER A 217 -9.26 -25.70 -6.71
N PHE A 218 -10.06 -25.29 -7.69
CA PHE A 218 -11.23 -24.42 -7.49
C PHE A 218 -12.34 -25.19 -6.77
N ILE A 219 -12.41 -25.02 -5.44
CA ILE A 219 -13.69 -25.09 -4.74
C ILE A 219 -14.10 -23.65 -4.49
N PHE A 220 -15.08 -23.19 -5.27
CA PHE A 220 -15.80 -21.94 -5.02
C PHE A 220 -16.44 -22.04 -3.63
N LEU A 221 -15.83 -21.42 -2.63
CA LEU A 221 -16.54 -21.08 -1.39
C LEU A 221 -16.88 -19.59 -1.44
N PHE A 222 -18.03 -19.28 -2.05
CA PHE A 222 -18.76 -18.05 -1.76
C PHE A 222 -19.24 -18.12 -0.31
N VAL A 223 -18.37 -17.81 0.65
CA VAL A 223 -18.77 -17.56 2.04
C VAL A 223 -17.96 -16.36 2.51
N PHE A 224 -18.61 -15.20 2.43
CA PHE A 224 -18.46 -13.99 3.27
C PHE A 224 -18.81 -12.73 2.45
N CYS A 225 -20.08 -12.64 2.05
CA CYS A 225 -20.81 -11.37 1.95
C CYS A 225 -22.32 -11.64 1.75
N GLY A 226 -22.92 -12.43 2.64
CA GLY A 226 -24.34 -12.77 2.63
C GLY A 226 -25.01 -12.68 4.01
N LEU A 227 -24.36 -12.04 4.98
CA LEU A 227 -24.87 -11.90 6.35
C LEU A 227 -24.73 -10.44 6.77
N PHE A 228 -25.58 -9.57 6.23
CA PHE A 228 -26.09 -8.35 6.87
C PHE A 228 -27.14 -7.72 5.93
N GLN A 229 -28.26 -8.42 5.74
CA GLN A 229 -29.54 -7.76 5.49
C GLN A 229 -30.33 -7.87 6.79
N PRO A 230 -30.61 -6.78 7.52
CA PRO A 230 -31.62 -6.83 8.56
C PRO A 230 -32.98 -7.05 7.88
N HIS A 231 -33.64 -8.12 8.28
CA HIS A 231 -35.07 -8.33 8.07
C HIS A 231 -35.82 -7.05 8.47
N VAL A 232 -36.47 -6.41 7.51
CA VAL A 232 -37.66 -5.61 7.78
C VAL A 232 -38.83 -6.46 7.32
N SER A 233 -39.45 -7.15 8.27
CA SER A 233 -40.73 -7.80 8.10
C SER A 233 -41.84 -6.75 8.11
N SER A 234 -42.65 -6.79 7.04
CA SER A 234 -44.08 -6.40 6.92
C SER A 234 -44.59 -5.21 7.71
#